data_AF-A0A8C6X306-F1
#
_entry.id   AF-A0A8C6X306-F1
#
_cell.length_a   1.000
_cell.length_b   1.000
_cell.length_c   1.000
_cell.angle_alpha   90.00
_cell.angle_beta   90.00
_cell.angle_gamma   90.00
#
_symmetry.space_group_name_H-M   'P 1'
#
loop_
_entity.id
_entity.type
_entity.pdbx_description
1 polymer ?
#
loop_
_entity_poly.entity_id
_entity_poly.type
_entity_poly.pdbx_seq_one_letter_code
_entity_poly.pdbx_strand_id
1 'polypeptide(L)'
;MVAYMQLALFLLVTCGIHETEQNHYGCHRLIMASHLRNLTDLIDSQMETSCLQSFEYVDERELDNTECFLKAAFNPLKEIIDNIKFKNNSPNYVKLHLIKNLYLDLARCIKPHDDKNKKCIKTFSRTAEQTLQLVHKYFSQAKQFLSKGTFTDDCSEVFQKCTESQEQETGSIDPKKEADTADGE
;
A
#
# COMPACT_ATOMS: atom_id res chain seq x y z
N MET A 1 32.95 18.08 45.34
CA MET A 1 31.97 18.51 44.31
C MET A 1 32.50 18.37 42.89
N VAL A 2 33.75 18.77 42.59
CA VAL A 2 34.33 18.70 41.23
C VAL A 2 34.44 17.26 40.67
N ALA A 3 34.75 16.27 41.52
CA ALA A 3 34.86 14.86 41.10
C ALA A 3 33.53 14.24 40.65
N TYR A 4 32.40 14.62 41.28
CA TYR A 4 31.07 14.12 40.91
C TYR A 4 30.58 14.71 39.59
N MET A 5 30.91 15.97 39.31
CA MET A 5 30.59 16.63 38.04
C MET A 5 31.36 16.01 36.86
N GLN A 6 32.62 15.62 37.08
CA GLN A 6 33.43 14.93 36.07
C GLN A 6 32.88 13.52 35.79
N LEU A 7 32.48 12.77 36.83
CA LEU A 7 31.88 11.45 36.68
C LEU A 7 30.54 11.48 35.94
N ALA A 8 29.70 12.50 36.21
CA ALA A 8 28.44 12.70 35.51
C ALA A 8 28.65 13.06 34.03
N LEU A 9 29.67 13.86 33.72
CA LEU A 9 30.04 14.21 32.35
C LEU A 9 30.57 13.01 31.58
N PHE A 10 31.39 12.15 32.22
CA PHE A 10 31.86 10.90 31.63
C PHE A 10 30.71 9.92 31.36
N LEU A 11 29.74 9.79 32.27
CA LEU A 11 28.55 8.96 32.05
C LEU A 11 27.68 9.47 30.89
N LEU A 12 27.52 10.78 30.74
CA LEU A 12 26.79 11.39 29.62
C LEU A 12 27.52 11.21 28.28
N VAL A 13 28.86 11.18 28.28
CA VAL A 13 29.68 10.95 27.07
C VAL A 13 29.76 9.46 26.70
N THR A 14 29.74 8.53 27.66
CA THR A 14 29.68 7.08 27.40
C THR A 14 28.26 6.58 27.09
N CYS A 15 27.22 7.32 27.53
CA CYS A 15 25.86 7.20 27.00
C CYS A 15 25.66 8.05 25.72
N GLY A 16 26.75 8.58 25.15
CA GLY A 16 26.78 9.18 23.82
C GLY A 16 26.02 8.28 22.88
N ILE A 17 24.92 8.83 22.39
CA ILE A 17 23.87 8.20 21.60
C ILE A 17 24.55 7.35 20.52
N HIS A 18 24.52 6.04 20.74
CA HIS A 18 24.74 5.08 19.68
C HIS A 18 23.52 5.25 18.76
N GLU A 19 23.61 6.18 17.80
CA GLU A 19 22.72 6.20 16.63
C GLU A 19 23.07 4.96 15.81
N THR A 20 22.62 3.81 16.30
CA THR A 20 22.73 2.53 15.61
C THR A 20 21.37 1.86 15.64
N GLU A 21 20.86 1.56 14.46
CA GLU A 21 19.73 0.64 14.24
C GLU A 21 18.40 0.96 14.95
N GLN A 22 18.02 2.23 15.10
CA GLN A 22 16.65 2.53 15.58
C GLN A 22 15.54 2.21 14.56
N ASN A 23 15.85 1.97 13.29
CA ASN A 23 14.83 1.94 12.23
C ASN A 23 13.87 0.74 12.27
N HIS A 24 14.19 -0.37 12.94
CA HIS A 24 13.35 -1.58 12.91
C HIS A 24 12.66 -1.93 14.24
N TYR A 25 12.92 -1.19 15.33
CA TYR A 25 12.28 -1.48 16.61
C TYR A 25 10.75 -1.31 16.53
N GLY A 26 10.03 -2.39 16.85
CA GLY A 26 8.57 -2.39 16.93
C GLY A 26 7.83 -2.73 15.63
N CYS A 27 8.52 -2.96 14.50
CA CYS A 27 7.88 -3.29 13.23
C CYS A 27 6.96 -4.52 13.30
N HIS A 28 7.34 -5.55 14.05
CA HIS A 28 6.56 -6.78 14.25
C HIS A 28 5.19 -6.57 14.94
N ARG A 29 4.96 -5.41 15.58
CA ARG A 29 3.70 -5.03 16.26
C ARG A 29 3.06 -3.78 15.66
N LEU A 30 3.63 -3.21 14.61
CA LEU A 30 3.17 -1.93 14.06
C LEU A 30 1.73 -2.02 13.55
N ILE A 31 1.41 -3.07 12.79
CA ILE A 31 0.07 -3.28 12.26
C ILE A 31 -0.77 -4.09 13.25
N MET A 32 -1.51 -3.39 14.11
CA MET A 32 -2.46 -3.98 15.05
C MET A 32 -3.73 -4.51 14.38
N ALA A 33 -4.44 -5.41 15.07
CA ALA A 33 -5.75 -5.91 14.63
C ALA A 33 -6.82 -4.82 14.54
N SER A 34 -6.72 -3.75 15.33
CA SER A 34 -7.62 -2.59 15.26
C SER A 34 -7.53 -1.85 13.93
N HIS A 35 -6.34 -1.76 13.32
CA HIS A 35 -6.18 -1.15 12.01
C HIS A 35 -6.91 -1.96 10.93
N LEU A 36 -6.80 -3.29 10.96
CA LEU A 36 -7.51 -4.16 10.02
C LEU A 36 -9.03 -4.08 10.22
N ARG A 37 -9.51 -4.04 11.47
CA ARG A 37 -10.94 -3.80 11.74
C ARG A 37 -11.43 -2.46 11.23
N ASN A 38 -10.66 -1.38 11.37
CA ASN A 38 -11.02 -0.09 10.79
C ASN A 38 -11.20 -0.20 9.27
N LEU A 39 -10.32 -0.94 8.58
CA LEU A 39 -10.46 -1.19 7.13
C LEU A 39 -11.69 -2.04 6.82
N THR A 40 -11.99 -3.08 7.61
CA THR A 40 -13.23 -3.85 7.49
C THR A 40 -14.46 -2.95 7.62
N ASP A 41 -14.52 -2.10 8.65
CA ASP A 41 -15.65 -1.17 8.82
C ASP A 41 -15.79 -0.18 7.64
N LEU A 42 -14.67 0.23 7.04
CA LEU A 42 -14.69 1.09 5.84
C LEU A 42 -15.26 0.34 4.64
N ILE A 43 -14.90 -0.93 4.45
CA ILE A 43 -15.44 -1.82 3.39
C ILE A 43 -16.94 -2.03 3.60
N ASP A 44 -17.33 -2.46 4.80
CA ASP A 44 -18.72 -2.83 5.13
C ASP A 44 -19.68 -1.64 5.12
N SER A 45 -19.17 -0.40 5.17
CA SER A 45 -19.96 0.82 5.06
C SER A 45 -20.05 1.37 3.64
N GLN A 46 -19.43 0.72 2.64
CA GLN A 46 -19.62 1.07 1.24
C GLN A 46 -20.99 0.62 0.75
N MET A 47 -21.60 1.45 -0.09
CA MET A 47 -22.75 1.04 -0.88
C MET A 47 -22.27 0.10 -1.99
N GLU A 48 -22.90 -1.07 -2.13
CA GLU A 48 -22.68 -1.95 -3.26
C GLU A 48 -23.06 -1.23 -4.57
N THR A 49 -22.14 -1.20 -5.53
CA THR A 49 -22.32 -0.48 -6.78
C THR A 49 -21.46 -1.09 -7.89
N SER A 50 -21.90 -0.93 -9.13
CA SER A 50 -21.11 -1.26 -10.32
C SER A 50 -20.19 -0.12 -10.79
N CYS A 51 -20.18 1.03 -10.09
CA CYS A 51 -19.33 2.16 -10.45
C CYS A 51 -17.84 1.80 -10.31
N LEU A 52 -17.10 1.89 -11.40
CA LEU A 52 -15.67 1.60 -11.47
C LEU A 52 -14.84 2.88 -11.47
N GLN A 53 -13.69 2.84 -10.80
CA GLN A 53 -12.65 3.85 -10.84
C GLN A 53 -11.34 3.20 -11.27
N SER A 54 -10.61 3.89 -12.13
CA SER A 54 -9.32 3.41 -12.65
C SER A 54 -8.16 4.00 -11.86
N PHE A 55 -7.16 3.18 -11.55
CA PHE A 55 -5.92 3.59 -10.92
C PHE A 55 -4.77 2.66 -11.31
N GLU A 56 -3.54 3.14 -11.21
CA GLU A 56 -2.35 2.34 -11.39
C GLU A 56 -1.99 1.61 -10.10
N TYR A 57 -1.70 0.31 -10.19
CA TYR A 57 -1.23 -0.47 -9.06
C TYR A 57 -0.36 -1.63 -9.52
N VAL A 58 0.29 -2.30 -8.57
CA VAL A 58 1.13 -3.45 -8.89
C VAL A 58 0.28 -4.68 -9.25
N ASP A 59 0.67 -5.43 -10.29
CA ASP A 59 0.12 -6.75 -10.59
C ASP A 59 0.84 -7.82 -9.76
N GLU A 60 0.23 -8.22 -8.64
CA GLU A 60 0.80 -9.21 -7.71
C GLU A 60 1.13 -10.55 -8.38
N ARG A 61 0.51 -10.89 -9.52
CA ARG A 61 0.81 -12.12 -10.27
C ARG A 61 2.18 -12.09 -10.94
N GLU A 62 2.75 -10.91 -11.15
CA GLU A 62 4.09 -10.72 -11.72
C GLU A 62 5.19 -10.75 -10.66
N LEU A 63 4.82 -10.93 -9.38
CA LEU A 63 5.75 -10.86 -8.25
C LEU A 63 5.91 -12.24 -7.60
N ASP A 64 7.16 -12.68 -7.49
CA ASP A 64 7.50 -14.04 -7.05
C ASP A 64 7.23 -14.28 -5.56
N ASN A 65 7.26 -13.23 -4.72
CA ASN A 65 7.09 -13.37 -3.27
C ASN A 65 6.40 -12.16 -2.61
N THR A 66 5.93 -12.37 -1.38
CA THR A 66 5.22 -11.34 -0.59
C THR A 66 6.10 -10.14 -0.25
N GLU A 67 7.40 -10.32 -0.03
CA GLU A 67 8.29 -9.20 0.30
C GLU A 67 8.39 -8.22 -0.88
N CYS A 68 8.65 -8.75 -2.07
CA CYS A 68 8.76 -7.97 -3.30
C CYS A 68 7.45 -7.31 -3.68
N PHE A 69 6.31 -8.00 -3.47
CA PHE A 69 5.01 -7.36 -3.57
C PHE A 69 4.87 -6.16 -2.63
N LEU A 70 5.15 -6.34 -1.34
CA LEU A 70 4.98 -5.27 -0.35
C LEU A 70 5.89 -4.06 -0.65
N LYS A 71 7.11 -4.31 -1.14
CA LYS A 71 8.07 -3.28 -1.58
C LYS A 71 7.61 -2.54 -2.83
N ALA A 72 7.12 -3.24 -3.85
CA ALA A 72 6.65 -2.64 -5.10
C ALA A 72 5.33 -1.87 -4.93
N ALA A 73 4.40 -2.43 -4.14
CA ALA A 73 3.10 -1.80 -3.95
C ALA A 73 3.12 -0.59 -3.01
N PHE A 74 4.19 -0.42 -2.21
CA PHE A 74 4.24 0.61 -1.17
C PHE A 74 3.96 2.01 -1.72
N ASN A 75 4.64 2.42 -2.80
CA ASN A 75 4.46 3.76 -3.37
C ASN A 75 3.11 3.92 -4.09
N PRO A 76 2.69 3.02 -5.02
CA PRO A 76 1.38 3.09 -5.65
C PRO A 76 0.20 3.08 -4.66
N LEU A 77 0.32 2.34 -3.55
CA LEU A 77 -0.72 2.29 -2.52
C LEU A 77 -1.00 3.65 -1.90
N LYS A 78 0.02 4.51 -1.77
CA LYS A 78 -0.14 5.85 -1.21
C LYS A 78 -1.17 6.66 -1.97
N GLU A 79 -1.07 6.64 -3.29
CA GLU A 79 -1.96 7.39 -4.18
C GLU A 79 -3.41 6.88 -4.03
N ILE A 80 -3.60 5.56 -3.99
CA ILE A 80 -4.91 4.95 -3.75
C ILE A 80 -5.49 5.42 -2.41
N ILE A 81 -4.74 5.28 -1.31
CA ILE A 81 -5.20 5.68 0.03
C ILE A 81 -5.50 7.19 0.07
N ASP A 82 -4.73 8.01 -0.66
CA ASP A 82 -4.94 9.44 -0.70
C ASP A 82 -6.18 9.87 -1.49
N ASN A 83 -6.53 9.10 -2.52
CA ASN A 83 -7.72 9.34 -3.35
C ASN A 83 -9.03 8.90 -2.67
N ILE A 84 -8.98 8.00 -1.67
CA ILE A 84 -10.16 7.69 -0.86
C ILE A 84 -10.51 8.92 0.01
N LYS A 85 -11.75 9.41 -0.12
CA LYS A 85 -12.24 10.56 0.65
C LYS A 85 -13.50 10.21 1.40
N PHE A 86 -13.57 10.65 2.65
CA PHE A 86 -14.79 10.69 3.45
C PHE A 86 -15.02 12.11 3.94
N LYS A 87 -16.27 12.45 4.24
CA LYS A 87 -16.63 13.75 4.82
C LYS A 87 -15.80 14.01 6.08
N ASN A 88 -15.17 15.18 6.16
CA ASN A 88 -14.33 15.57 7.29
C ASN A 88 -15.04 15.36 8.63
N ASN A 89 -14.29 14.85 9.62
CA ASN A 89 -14.76 14.53 10.97
C ASN A 89 -15.86 13.47 11.07
N SER A 90 -16.22 12.79 9.97
CA SER A 90 -17.07 11.59 10.05
C SER A 90 -16.31 10.40 10.70
N PRO A 91 -17.02 9.39 11.23
CA PRO A 91 -16.38 8.19 11.74
C PRO A 91 -15.43 7.52 10.72
N ASN A 92 -15.84 7.45 9.46
CA ASN A 92 -15.02 6.86 8.39
C ASN A 92 -13.81 7.72 8.04
N TYR A 93 -13.94 9.05 8.11
CA TYR A 93 -12.79 9.95 7.98
C TYR A 93 -11.73 9.69 9.05
N VAL A 94 -12.15 9.54 10.31
CA VAL A 94 -11.23 9.25 11.42
C VAL A 94 -10.53 7.89 11.22
N LYS A 95 -11.30 6.85 10.84
CA LYS A 95 -10.75 5.52 10.54
C LYS A 95 -9.73 5.56 9.40
N LEU A 96 -10.06 6.20 8.28
CA LEU A 96 -9.14 6.34 7.16
C LEU A 96 -7.88 7.13 7.54
N HIS A 97 -8.01 8.17 8.36
CA HIS A 97 -6.85 8.94 8.82
C HIS A 97 -5.89 8.09 9.66
N LEU A 98 -6.40 7.18 10.49
CA LEU A 98 -5.55 6.21 11.21
C LEU A 98 -4.81 5.26 10.24
N ILE A 99 -5.45 4.86 9.14
CA ILE A 99 -4.78 4.04 8.10
C ILE A 99 -3.70 4.84 7.36
N LYS A 100 -3.95 6.12 7.08
CA LYS A 100 -2.95 7.02 6.49
C LYS A 100 -1.73 7.18 7.39
N ASN A 101 -1.95 7.38 8.69
CA ASN A 101 -0.85 7.48 9.65
C ASN A 101 -0.07 6.15 9.75
N LEU A 102 -0.78 5.02 9.77
CA LEU A 102 -0.14 3.71 9.73
C LEU A 102 0.72 3.49 8.48
N TYR A 103 0.26 3.94 7.31
CA TYR A 103 1.05 3.90 6.08
C TYR A 103 2.37 4.67 6.23
N LEU A 104 2.32 5.88 6.81
CA LEU A 104 3.51 6.69 7.05
C LEU A 104 4.47 6.01 8.04
N ASP A 105 3.95 5.45 9.12
CA ASP A 105 4.77 4.72 10.10
C ASP A 105 5.45 3.48 9.51
N LEU A 106 4.80 2.85 8.53
CA LEU A 106 5.28 1.65 7.85
C LEU A 106 6.52 1.92 6.99
N ALA A 107 6.75 3.17 6.57
CA ALA A 107 7.95 3.59 5.84
C ALA A 107 9.26 3.32 6.60
N ARG A 108 9.19 3.19 7.93
CA ARG A 108 10.36 2.84 8.77
C ARG A 108 10.73 1.37 8.65
N CYS A 109 9.74 0.53 8.34
CA CYS A 109 9.87 -0.93 8.30
C CYS A 109 10.03 -1.48 6.89
N ILE A 110 9.46 -0.81 5.89
CA ILE A 110 9.52 -1.21 4.48
C ILE A 110 10.50 -0.28 3.77
N LYS A 111 11.52 -0.85 3.14
CA LYS A 111 12.34 -0.14 2.15
C LYS A 111 11.65 -0.25 0.79
N PRO A 112 10.88 0.76 0.35
CA PRO A 112 10.15 0.67 -0.90
C PRO A 112 11.10 0.55 -2.09
N HIS A 113 10.63 -0.09 -3.16
CA HIS A 113 11.34 -0.04 -4.42
C HIS A 113 11.11 1.33 -5.09
N ASP A 114 12.18 2.06 -5.37
CA ASP A 114 12.14 3.28 -6.17
C ASP A 114 12.20 2.90 -7.66
N ASP A 115 11.05 2.50 -8.22
CA ASP A 115 10.96 2.21 -9.64
C ASP A 115 10.53 3.43 -10.43
N LYS A 116 11.51 4.14 -10.98
CA LYS A 116 11.26 5.25 -11.90
C LYS A 116 10.59 4.81 -13.20
N ASN A 117 10.68 3.53 -13.56
CA ASN A 117 10.17 3.00 -14.82
C ASN A 117 8.79 2.34 -14.68
N LYS A 118 8.18 2.38 -13.48
CA LYS A 118 6.86 1.79 -13.20
C LYS A 118 6.72 0.33 -13.64
N LYS A 119 7.75 -0.51 -13.47
CA LYS A 119 7.63 -1.94 -13.80
C LYS A 119 6.65 -2.61 -12.84
N CYS A 120 6.05 -3.71 -13.32
CA CYS A 120 5.03 -4.46 -12.60
C CYS A 120 3.73 -3.65 -12.32
N ILE A 121 3.60 -2.43 -12.82
CA ILE A 121 2.42 -1.58 -12.62
C ILE A 121 1.49 -1.69 -13.82
N LYS A 122 0.21 -1.89 -13.54
CA LYS A 122 -0.89 -1.91 -14.52
C LYS A 122 -2.02 -1.00 -14.08
N THR A 123 -2.85 -0.61 -15.04
CA THR A 123 -4.12 0.07 -14.74
C THR A 123 -5.16 -0.97 -14.36
N PHE A 124 -5.81 -0.76 -13.21
CA PHE A 124 -6.93 -1.55 -12.75
C PHE A 124 -8.18 -0.69 -12.69
N SER A 125 -9.34 -1.28 -12.99
CA SER A 125 -10.65 -0.65 -12.78
C SER A 125 -11.40 -1.43 -11.70
N ARG A 126 -11.74 -0.76 -10.59
CA ARG A 126 -12.35 -1.39 -9.41
C ARG A 126 -13.45 -0.52 -8.83
N THR A 127 -14.38 -1.12 -8.11
CA THR A 127 -15.33 -0.39 -7.27
C THR A 127 -14.65 0.23 -6.05
N ALA A 128 -15.32 1.16 -5.36
CA ALA A 128 -14.81 1.72 -4.10
C ALA A 128 -14.58 0.65 -3.02
N GLU A 129 -15.51 -0.32 -2.91
CA GLU A 129 -15.39 -1.47 -2.02
C GLU A 129 -14.17 -2.33 -2.36
N GLN A 130 -14.00 -2.71 -3.62
CA GLN A 130 -12.86 -3.49 -4.09
C GLN A 130 -11.52 -2.76 -3.89
N THR A 131 -11.52 -1.44 -3.99
CA THR A 131 -10.34 -0.60 -3.72
C THR A 131 -9.96 -0.67 -2.22
N LEU A 132 -10.95 -0.59 -1.32
CA LEU A 132 -10.71 -0.75 0.11
C LEU A 132 -10.29 -2.19 0.48
N GLN A 133 -10.83 -3.21 -0.20
CA GLN A 133 -10.38 -4.61 -0.06
C GLN A 133 -8.91 -4.78 -0.45
N LEU A 134 -8.47 -4.10 -1.52
CA LEU A 134 -7.07 -4.07 -1.94
C LEU A 134 -6.17 -3.44 -0.87
N VAL A 135 -6.57 -2.30 -0.29
CA VAL A 135 -5.85 -1.66 0.82
C VAL A 135 -5.81 -2.59 2.04
N HIS A 136 -6.93 -3.22 2.39
CA HIS A 136 -7.00 -4.20 3.47
C HIS A 136 -6.07 -5.40 3.25
N LYS A 137 -6.03 -5.94 2.04
CA LYS A 137 -5.16 -7.06 1.67
C LYS A 137 -3.69 -6.69 1.88
N TYR A 138 -3.27 -5.52 1.41
CA TYR A 138 -1.90 -5.04 1.58
C TYR A 138 -1.49 -5.00 3.07
N PHE A 139 -2.29 -4.33 3.92
CA PHE A 139 -1.97 -4.23 5.35
C PHE A 139 -2.02 -5.60 6.05
N SER A 140 -2.88 -6.51 5.60
CA SER A 140 -2.95 -7.88 6.13
C SER A 140 -1.69 -8.68 5.79
N GLN A 141 -1.22 -8.63 4.54
CA GLN A 141 0.03 -9.26 4.12
C GLN A 141 1.23 -8.63 4.82
N ALA A 142 1.28 -7.30 4.92
CA ALA A 142 2.32 -6.58 5.65
C ALA A 142 2.38 -7.00 7.12
N LYS A 143 1.22 -7.10 7.80
CA LYS A 143 1.15 -7.57 9.18
C LYS A 143 1.72 -8.97 9.33
N GLN A 144 1.29 -9.89 8.45
CA GLN A 144 1.76 -11.27 8.49
C GLN A 144 3.27 -11.35 8.25
N PHE A 145 3.78 -10.63 7.26
CA PHE A 145 5.19 -10.58 6.93
C PHE A 145 6.04 -10.03 8.09
N LEU A 146 5.66 -8.86 8.62
CA LEU A 146 6.35 -8.20 9.73
C LEU A 146 6.36 -9.03 11.02
N SER A 147 5.37 -9.89 11.22
CA SER A 147 5.34 -10.78 12.39
C SER A 147 6.42 -11.86 12.36
N LYS A 148 6.98 -12.17 11.18
CA LYS A 148 7.92 -13.28 10.95
C LYS A 148 9.33 -12.85 10.57
N GLY A 149 9.51 -11.66 10.00
CA GLY A 149 10.81 -11.29 9.45
C GLY A 149 10.97 -9.79 9.23
N THR A 150 12.14 -9.45 8.70
CA THR A 150 12.54 -8.11 8.27
C THR A 150 12.65 -8.06 6.76
N PHE A 151 12.48 -6.89 6.16
CA PHE A 151 12.58 -6.72 4.71
C PHE A 151 14.05 -6.77 4.26
N THR A 152 14.53 -7.93 3.82
CA THR A 152 15.93 -8.17 3.44
C THR A 152 16.13 -8.52 1.97
N ASP A 153 15.10 -8.97 1.26
CA ASP A 153 15.24 -9.49 -0.10
C ASP A 153 15.65 -8.41 -1.11
N ASP A 154 16.60 -8.73 -1.98
CA ASP A 154 16.83 -7.95 -3.20
C ASP A 154 15.81 -8.38 -4.25
N CYS A 155 14.85 -7.50 -4.53
CA CYS A 155 13.77 -7.75 -5.46
C CYS A 155 14.10 -7.29 -6.89
N SER A 156 15.31 -6.81 -7.15
CA SER A 156 15.71 -6.24 -8.44
C SER A 156 15.49 -7.21 -9.61
N GLU A 157 15.81 -8.50 -9.43
CA GLU A 157 15.58 -9.52 -10.48
C GLU A 157 14.10 -9.77 -10.73
N VAL A 158 13.26 -9.77 -9.69
CA VAL A 158 11.80 -9.93 -9.82
C VAL A 158 11.24 -8.76 -10.63
N PHE A 159 11.64 -7.53 -10.30
CA PHE A 159 11.17 -6.33 -11.00
C PHE A 159 11.65 -6.25 -12.44
N GLN A 160 12.83 -6.81 -12.75
CA GLN A 160 13.32 -6.89 -14.14
C GLN A 160 12.50 -7.84 -15.02
N LYS A 161 11.93 -8.92 -14.43
CA LYS A 161 11.11 -9.89 -15.15
C LYS A 161 9.69 -9.39 -15.44
N CYS A 162 9.23 -8.39 -14.71
CA CYS A 162 7.94 -7.77 -15.00
C CYS A 162 7.95 -7.23 -16.42
N THR A 163 6.95 -7.63 -17.19
CA THR A 163 6.80 -7.18 -18.58
C THR A 163 6.63 -5.67 -18.54
N GLU A 164 7.40 -4.93 -19.36
CA GLU A 164 7.07 -3.53 -19.61
C GLU A 164 5.62 -3.49 -20.10
N SER A 165 4.79 -2.71 -19.42
CA SER A 165 3.34 -2.70 -19.58
C SER A 165 2.97 -2.51 -21.05
N GLN A 166 2.73 -3.59 -21.79
CA GLN A 166 2.12 -3.50 -23.11
C GLN A 166 0.66 -3.13 -22.88
N GLU A 167 0.29 -1.95 -23.37
CA GLU A 167 -1.09 -1.49 -23.56
C GLU A 167 -1.83 -2.50 -24.43
N GLN A 168 -2.38 -3.58 -23.86
CA GLN A 168 -3.26 -4.47 -24.63
C GLN A 168 -4.17 -5.31 -23.72
N GLU A 169 -5.27 -4.70 -23.29
CA GLU A 169 -6.60 -5.35 -23.32
C GLU A 169 -7.64 -4.29 -23.74
N THR A 170 -7.58 -3.89 -25.01
CA THR A 170 -8.77 -3.47 -25.76
C THR A 170 -8.93 -4.40 -26.96
N GLY A 171 -9.88 -5.32 -26.86
CA GLY A 171 -10.36 -6.17 -27.94
C GLY A 171 -11.54 -6.96 -27.39
N SER A 172 -12.75 -6.95 -27.93
CA SER A 172 -13.28 -6.30 -29.12
C SER A 172 -14.79 -6.10 -28.87
N ILE A 173 -15.31 -4.89 -29.04
CA ILE A 173 -16.74 -4.71 -29.35
C ILE A 173 -16.75 -4.17 -30.78
N ASP A 174 -17.08 -5.06 -31.71
CA ASP A 174 -17.33 -4.72 -33.12
C ASP A 174 -18.44 -3.66 -33.24
N PRO A 175 -18.20 -2.53 -33.93
CA PRO A 175 -19.24 -1.58 -34.27
C PRO A 175 -19.62 -1.71 -35.76
N LYS A 176 -20.70 -2.45 -36.05
CA LYS A 176 -21.59 -2.30 -37.22
C LYS A 176 -22.63 -3.41 -37.16
N LYS A 177 -23.94 -3.15 -37.29
CA LYS A 177 -24.59 -2.27 -38.25
C LYS A 177 -26.06 -2.10 -37.82
N GLU A 178 -26.45 -0.87 -37.51
CA GLU A 178 -27.86 -0.46 -37.49
C GLU A 178 -28.09 0.30 -38.79
N ALA A 179 -29.03 -0.20 -39.60
CA ALA A 179 -29.65 0.55 -40.69
C ALA A 179 -31.06 -0.02 -40.86
N ASP A 180 -32.01 0.83 -40.49
CA ASP A 180 -33.45 0.82 -40.72
C ASP A 180 -33.96 0.00 -41.91
N THR A 181 -35.14 -0.62 -41.74
CA THR A 181 -36.32 -0.26 -42.54
C THR A 181 -37.59 -0.64 -41.75
N ALA A 182 -38.36 0.37 -41.36
CA ALA A 182 -39.77 0.26 -41.01
C ALA A 182 -40.65 0.30 -42.28
N ASP A 183 -41.94 0.00 -42.12
CA ASP A 183 -43.04 -0.07 -43.11
C ASP A 183 -43.20 -1.49 -43.70
N GLY A 184 -44.31 -2.20 -43.59
CA GLY A 184 -45.71 -1.79 -43.45
C GLY A 184 -46.49 -2.52 -44.54
N GLU A 185 -47.21 -3.60 -44.17
CA GLU A 185 -48.51 -4.13 -44.64
C GLU A 185 -48.63 -5.64 -44.36
#